data_AF-X0VH66-F1
#
_entry.id   AF-X0VH66-F1
#
_cell.length_a   1.000
_cell.length_b   1.000
_cell.length_c   1.000
_cell.angle_alpha   90.00
_cell.angle_beta   90.00
_cell.angle_gamma   90.00
#
_symmetry.space_group_name_H-M   'P 1'
#
loop_
_entity.id
_entity.type
_entity.pdbx_description
1 polymer ?
#
loop_
_entity_poly.entity_id
_entity_poly.type
_entity_poly.pdbx_seq_one_letter_code
_entity_poly.pdbx_strand_id
1 'polypeptide(L)'
;MRHGAESHLKAVCTWAGLVILVLAVAPAAAETRVCVTSAVPEPFVMPDGLEYAPGNLRLCHGPEYSPSRMMHVGYVGRTPVGMLFSRRGLSEAPPDSKPFMVFSRDRHGRLRLSGFSVPGRDGMETFLLELPTINRAQSSKRVTRGA
;
A
#
# COMPACT_ATOMS: atom_id res chain seq x y z
N MET A 1 6.63 -68.78 43.13
CA MET A 1 6.00 -68.37 41.85
C MET A 1 5.35 -67.00 42.01
N ARG A 2 6.14 -65.93 41.92
CA ARG A 2 5.69 -64.53 41.88
C ARG A 2 6.82 -63.76 41.24
N HIS A 3 6.71 -63.39 39.97
CA HIS A 3 7.40 -62.26 39.33
C HIS A 3 6.92 -62.16 37.88
N GLY A 4 6.41 -60.99 37.49
CA GLY A 4 6.23 -60.65 36.08
C GLY A 4 4.90 -59.98 35.76
N ALA A 5 4.66 -58.76 36.23
CA ALA A 5 3.51 -57.97 35.78
C ALA A 5 3.68 -56.44 35.94
N GLU A 6 4.90 -55.87 35.85
CA GLU A 6 5.08 -54.42 36.15
C GLU A 6 5.95 -53.62 35.16
N SER A 7 6.25 -54.13 33.95
CA SER A 7 7.20 -53.46 33.05
C SER A 7 6.61 -52.63 31.91
N HIS A 8 5.29 -52.59 31.69
CA HIS A 8 4.74 -51.98 30.47
C HIS A 8 4.09 -50.60 30.64
N LEU A 9 3.94 -50.09 31.86
CA LEU A 9 3.15 -48.86 32.11
C LEU A 9 3.90 -47.53 31.94
N LYS A 10 5.21 -47.53 31.67
CA LYS A 10 6.02 -46.29 31.61
C LYS A 10 6.37 -45.80 30.20
N ALA A 11 6.06 -46.56 29.16
CA ALA A 11 6.55 -46.25 27.80
C ALA A 11 5.59 -45.41 26.93
N VAL A 12 4.36 -45.15 27.37
CA VAL A 12 3.32 -44.51 26.53
C VAL A 12 3.22 -42.99 26.75
N CYS A 13 3.72 -42.45 27.85
CA CYS A 13 3.56 -41.02 28.17
C CYS A 13 4.64 -40.09 27.59
N THR A 14 5.61 -40.58 26.81
CA THR A 14 6.73 -39.77 26.30
C THR A 14 6.60 -39.34 24.84
N TRP A 15 5.48 -39.63 24.17
CA TRP A 15 5.25 -39.20 22.78
C TRP A 15 4.16 -38.14 22.62
N ALA A 16 3.33 -37.90 23.64
CA ALA A 16 2.27 -36.88 23.58
C ALA A 16 2.77 -35.44 23.86
N GLY A 17 3.97 -35.28 24.44
CA GLY A 17 4.52 -33.97 24.78
C GLY A 17 5.23 -33.25 23.64
N LEU A 18 5.70 -33.97 22.61
CA LEU A 18 6.54 -33.39 21.55
C LEU A 18 5.75 -32.80 20.37
N VAL A 19 4.45 -33.14 20.24
CA VAL A 19 3.63 -32.73 19.08
C VAL A 19 2.98 -31.34 19.28
N ILE A 20 2.87 -30.85 20.52
CA ILE A 20 2.14 -29.61 20.82
C ILE A 20 3.01 -28.34 20.70
N LEU A 21 4.35 -28.46 20.66
CA LEU A 21 5.26 -27.30 20.68
C LEU A 21 5.63 -26.73 19.29
N VAL A 22 5.04 -27.24 18.19
CA VAL A 22 5.40 -26.79 16.82
C VAL A 22 4.37 -25.80 16.22
N LEU A 23 3.21 -25.59 16.86
CA LEU A 23 2.11 -24.80 16.27
C LEU A 23 2.02 -23.32 16.68
N ALA A 24 2.88 -22.83 17.59
CA ALA A 24 2.67 -21.50 18.20
C ALA A 24 3.56 -20.38 17.64
N VAL A 25 4.37 -20.62 16.62
CA VAL A 25 5.20 -19.57 16.00
C VAL A 25 4.90 -19.51 14.52
N ALA A 26 3.69 -19.07 14.16
CA ALA A 26 3.49 -18.50 12.84
C ALA A 26 4.39 -17.25 12.80
N PRO A 27 5.44 -17.19 11.94
CA PRO A 27 6.09 -15.93 11.71
C PRO A 27 5.00 -15.03 11.16
N ALA A 28 4.67 -13.98 11.91
CA ALA A 28 4.07 -12.81 11.29
C ALA A 28 5.12 -12.39 10.25
N ALA A 29 4.94 -12.84 9.01
CA ALA A 29 5.57 -12.26 7.85
C ALA A 29 4.98 -10.86 7.78
N ALA A 30 5.50 -9.98 8.65
CA ALA A 30 5.36 -8.56 8.56
C ALA A 30 6.09 -8.23 7.28
N GLU A 31 5.38 -8.31 6.16
CA GLU A 31 5.85 -7.69 4.94
C GLU A 31 6.20 -6.26 5.35
N THR A 32 7.49 -5.95 5.30
CA THR A 32 8.05 -4.65 5.62
C THR A 32 7.66 -3.71 4.48
N ARG A 33 6.36 -3.50 4.29
CA ARG A 33 5.83 -2.52 3.36
C ARG A 33 6.11 -1.17 3.98
N VAL A 34 6.98 -0.41 3.34
CA VAL A 34 7.20 0.99 3.68
C VAL A 34 5.87 1.71 3.45
N CYS A 35 5.31 2.26 4.52
CA CYS A 35 4.08 3.03 4.47
C CYS A 35 4.35 4.47 4.90
N VAL A 36 3.74 5.42 4.19
CA VAL A 36 3.68 6.82 4.61
C VAL A 36 2.33 7.04 5.27
N THR A 37 2.31 7.64 6.44
CA THR A 37 1.07 8.06 7.10
C THR A 37 1.08 9.56 7.26
N SER A 38 -0.03 10.22 6.93
CA SER A 38 -0.21 11.65 7.09
C SER A 38 -1.60 11.95 7.66
N ALA A 39 -1.66 12.91 8.58
CA ALA A 39 -2.93 13.46 9.06
C ALA A 39 -3.38 14.56 8.08
N VAL A 40 -4.57 14.42 7.50
CA VAL A 40 -5.15 15.36 6.54
C VAL A 40 -6.29 16.13 7.24
N PRO A 41 -6.15 17.46 7.45
CA PRO A 41 -7.07 18.23 8.28
C PRO A 41 -8.38 18.64 7.60
N GLU A 42 -8.46 18.52 6.27
CA GLU A 42 -9.60 18.93 5.44
C GLU A 42 -10.07 17.75 4.56
N PRO A 43 -11.31 17.79 4.03
CA PRO A 43 -11.75 16.85 3.02
C PRO A 43 -10.81 16.84 1.81
N PHE A 44 -10.54 15.66 1.26
CA PHE A 44 -9.60 15.50 0.16
C PHE A 44 -10.11 14.50 -0.89
N VAL A 45 -9.72 14.73 -2.14
CA VAL A 45 -10.09 13.92 -3.29
C VAL A 45 -8.94 12.98 -3.63
N MET A 46 -9.26 11.69 -3.74
CA MET A 46 -8.31 10.65 -4.16
C MET A 46 -8.33 10.49 -5.69
N PRO A 47 -7.38 9.73 -6.25
CA PRO A 47 -7.34 9.48 -7.70
C PRO A 47 -8.56 8.74 -8.27
N ASP A 48 -9.31 8.02 -7.45
CA ASP A 48 -10.61 7.45 -7.83
C ASP A 48 -11.69 8.53 -8.11
N GLY A 49 -11.41 9.79 -7.79
CA GLY A 49 -12.33 10.92 -7.89
C GLY A 49 -13.30 11.03 -6.72
N LEU A 50 -13.22 10.13 -5.73
CA LEU A 50 -14.03 10.15 -4.53
C LEU A 50 -13.46 11.14 -3.52
N GLU A 51 -14.36 11.80 -2.80
CA GLU A 51 -14.04 12.71 -1.70
C GLU A 51 -14.08 11.96 -0.37
N TYR A 52 -13.03 12.15 0.43
CA TYR A 52 -12.85 11.53 1.72
C TYR A 52 -12.84 12.59 2.81
N ALA A 53 -13.41 12.26 3.96
CA ALA A 53 -13.42 13.12 5.15
C ALA A 53 -11.99 13.33 5.70
N PRO A 54 -11.78 14.39 6.50
CA PRO A 54 -10.53 14.59 7.25
C PRO A 54 -10.16 13.34 8.06
N GLY A 55 -8.87 13.03 8.14
CA GLY A 55 -8.40 11.87 8.89
C GLY A 55 -6.98 11.41 8.56
N ASN A 56 -6.67 10.18 8.95
CA ASN A 56 -5.37 9.58 8.67
C ASN A 56 -5.38 8.87 7.31
N LEU A 57 -4.51 9.35 6.41
CA LEU A 57 -4.22 8.70 5.14
C LEU A 57 -2.95 7.88 5.29
N ARG A 58 -3.01 6.60 4.95
CA ARG A 58 -1.85 5.70 4.93
C ARG A 58 -1.65 5.12 3.55
N LEU A 59 -0.49 5.36 2.96
CA LEU A 59 -0.12 4.86 1.63
C LEU A 59 1.01 3.85 1.79
N CYS A 60 0.77 2.62 1.37
CA CYS A 60 1.77 1.56 1.48
C CYS A 60 2.28 1.18 0.09
N HIS A 61 3.58 0.88 0.02
CA HIS A 61 4.17 0.26 -1.15
C HIS A 61 3.59 -1.15 -1.32
N GLY A 62 2.94 -1.41 -2.46
CA GLY A 62 2.41 -2.73 -2.80
C GLY A 62 3.44 -3.58 -3.56
N PRO A 63 3.20 -4.90 -3.69
CA PRO A 63 4.03 -5.74 -4.56
C PRO A 63 3.92 -5.26 -6.01
N GLU A 64 5.05 -5.24 -6.72
CA GLU A 64 5.12 -4.91 -8.15
C GLU A 64 4.26 -5.91 -8.95
N TYR A 65 3.16 -5.43 -9.55
CA TYR A 65 2.26 -6.26 -10.34
C TYR A 65 2.68 -6.37 -11.80
N SER A 66 3.40 -5.37 -12.32
CA SER A 66 4.07 -5.42 -13.63
C SER A 66 5.23 -4.41 -13.69
N PRO A 67 6.21 -4.58 -14.59
CA PRO A 67 7.36 -3.66 -14.73
C PRO A 67 6.98 -2.22 -15.14
N SER A 68 5.73 -1.98 -15.53
CA SER A 68 5.22 -0.64 -15.92
C SER A 68 4.03 -0.17 -15.09
N ARG A 69 3.47 -1.00 -14.20
CA ARG A 69 2.34 -0.66 -13.34
C ARG A 69 2.51 -1.31 -11.97
N MET A 70 2.81 -0.49 -10.98
CA MET A 70 2.70 -0.89 -9.58
C MET A 70 1.26 -0.65 -9.10
N MET A 71 0.66 -1.69 -8.51
CA MET A 71 -0.59 -1.55 -7.78
C MET A 71 -0.24 -1.17 -6.34
N HIS A 72 -0.52 0.06 -5.94
CA HIS A 72 -0.42 0.40 -4.52
C HIS A 72 -1.80 0.32 -3.89
N VAL A 73 -1.80 -0.16 -2.65
CA VAL A 73 -2.99 -0.18 -1.81
C VAL A 73 -2.83 0.99 -0.84
N GLY A 74 -3.59 2.06 -1.08
CA GLY A 74 -3.81 3.11 -0.11
C GLY A 74 -4.87 2.66 0.91
N TYR A 75 -4.84 3.27 2.08
CA TYR A 75 -5.87 3.11 3.10
C TYR A 75 -6.31 4.50 3.55
N VAL A 76 -7.61 4.77 3.45
CA VAL A 76 -8.23 5.93 4.10
C VAL A 76 -8.95 5.41 5.34
N GLY A 77 -8.41 5.71 6.53
CA GLY A 77 -8.83 5.03 7.75
C GLY A 77 -8.58 3.52 7.68
N ARG A 78 -9.65 2.71 7.54
CA ARG A 78 -9.58 1.24 7.42
C ARG A 78 -9.98 0.73 6.02
N THR A 79 -10.35 1.62 5.11
CA THR A 79 -10.87 1.25 3.78
C THR A 79 -9.73 1.18 2.78
N PRO A 80 -9.49 0.03 2.12
CA PRO A 80 -8.49 -0.08 1.08
C PRO A 80 -8.94 0.65 -0.19
N VAL A 81 -8.02 1.41 -0.79
CA VAL A 81 -8.19 2.14 -2.05
C VAL A 81 -7.08 1.69 -3.00
N GLY A 82 -7.46 1.02 -4.09
CA GLY A 82 -6.52 0.62 -5.13
C GLY A 82 -6.11 1.82 -5.98
N MET A 83 -4.81 2.03 -6.14
CA MET A 83 -4.27 3.10 -6.98
C MET A 83 -3.27 2.53 -7.97
N LEU A 84 -3.38 2.94 -9.22
CA LEU A 84 -2.43 2.64 -10.29
C LEU A 84 -1.50 3.84 -10.47
N PHE A 85 -0.20 3.60 -10.42
CA PHE A 85 0.81 4.63 -10.62
C PHE A 85 1.45 4.44 -11.98
N SER A 86 1.52 5.53 -12.74
CA SER A 86 1.99 5.50 -14.13
C SER A 86 3.49 5.74 -14.25
N ARG A 87 4.13 6.38 -13.25
CA ARG A 87 5.54 6.77 -13.31
C ARG A 87 6.23 6.67 -11.96
N ARG A 88 7.30 5.89 -11.94
CA ARG A 88 8.35 5.88 -10.91
C ARG A 88 9.47 6.79 -11.40
N GLY A 89 9.66 7.92 -10.71
CA GLY A 89 10.83 8.77 -10.91
C GLY A 89 11.84 8.53 -9.79
N LEU A 90 13.12 8.42 -10.14
CA LEU A 90 14.19 8.59 -9.15
C LEU A 90 14.35 10.09 -8.94
N SER A 91 14.09 10.54 -7.72
CA SER A 91 14.48 11.89 -7.33
C SER A 91 15.85 11.80 -6.69
N GLU A 92 16.77 12.69 -7.06
CA GLU A 92 18.00 12.95 -6.30
C GLU A 92 17.63 13.58 -4.96
N ALA A 93 17.02 12.78 -4.09
CA ALA A 93 16.74 13.17 -2.73
C ALA A 93 17.92 12.69 -1.87
N PRO A 94 18.36 13.48 -0.88
CA PRO A 94 19.35 13.03 0.09
C PRO A 94 18.97 11.66 0.68
N PRO A 95 19.93 10.79 1.01
CA PRO A 95 19.66 9.46 1.58
C PRO A 95 18.75 9.50 2.83
N ASP A 96 18.80 10.60 3.59
CA ASP A 96 18.05 10.81 4.83
C ASP A 96 16.68 11.49 4.62
N SER A 97 16.19 11.54 3.39
CA SER A 97 14.90 12.18 3.09
C SER A 97 13.75 11.39 3.72
N LYS A 98 12.89 12.09 4.46
CA LYS A 98 11.69 11.50 5.06
C LYS A 98 10.62 11.31 3.99
N PRO A 99 9.81 10.24 4.05
CA PRO A 99 8.66 10.08 3.19
C PRO A 99 7.66 11.22 3.37
N PHE A 100 7.03 11.66 2.28
CA PHE A 100 6.04 12.74 2.30
C PHE A 100 4.93 12.52 1.28
N MET A 101 3.80 13.20 1.48
CA MET A 101 2.67 13.22 0.55
C MET A 101 2.51 14.62 -0.03
N VAL A 102 2.12 14.70 -1.30
CA VAL A 102 1.90 15.95 -2.01
C VAL A 102 0.41 16.10 -2.29
N PHE A 103 -0.17 17.19 -1.78
CA PHE A 103 -1.53 17.60 -2.07
C PHE A 103 -1.50 18.87 -2.92
N SER A 104 -2.42 18.98 -3.87
CA SER A 104 -2.72 20.21 -4.60
C SER A 104 -4.15 20.65 -4.29
N ARG A 105 -4.49 21.93 -4.53
CA ARG A 105 -5.88 22.38 -4.51
C ARG A 105 -6.43 22.43 -5.94
N ASP A 106 -7.63 21.89 -6.13
CA ASP A 106 -8.32 22.00 -7.42
C ASP A 106 -8.99 23.37 -7.61
N ARG A 107 -9.66 23.57 -8.76
CA ARG A 107 -10.38 24.82 -9.07
C ARG A 107 -11.51 25.17 -8.09
N HIS A 108 -11.96 24.20 -7.29
CA HIS A 108 -12.99 24.37 -6.27
C HIS A 108 -12.39 24.51 -4.87
N GLY A 109 -11.06 24.61 -4.74
CA GLY A 109 -10.37 24.73 -3.47
C GLY A 109 -10.22 23.42 -2.69
N ARG A 110 -10.60 22.27 -3.25
CA ARG A 110 -10.52 20.97 -2.58
C ARG A 110 -9.09 20.42 -2.61
N LEU A 111 -8.65 19.83 -1.50
CA LEU A 111 -7.36 19.11 -1.47
C LEU A 111 -7.45 17.88 -2.38
N ARG A 112 -6.41 17.62 -3.15
CA ARG A 112 -6.31 16.47 -4.05
C ARG A 112 -4.93 15.83 -3.90
N LEU A 113 -4.91 14.54 -3.59
CA LEU A 113 -3.65 13.80 -3.52
C LEU A 113 -3.03 13.74 -4.91
N SER A 114 -1.86 14.37 -5.07
CA SER A 114 -1.15 14.52 -6.34
C SER A 114 0.06 13.59 -6.45
N GLY A 115 0.58 13.11 -5.32
CA GLY A 115 1.66 12.15 -5.30
C GLY A 115 2.16 11.87 -3.89
N PHE A 116 3.14 10.98 -3.78
CA PHE A 116 3.88 10.74 -2.54
C PHE A 116 5.28 10.22 -2.84
N SER A 117 6.15 10.29 -1.85
CA SER A 117 7.52 9.77 -1.92
C SER A 117 7.79 8.83 -0.77
N VAL A 118 8.44 7.71 -1.05
CA VAL A 118 8.88 6.71 -0.06
C VAL A 118 10.36 6.39 -0.25
N PRO A 119 11.08 6.05 0.83
CA PRO A 119 12.41 5.49 0.70
C PRO A 119 12.34 4.12 0.01
N GLY A 120 13.11 3.98 -1.06
CA GLY A 120 13.38 2.74 -1.80
C GLY A 120 14.80 2.23 -1.56
N ARG A 121 15.21 1.19 -2.31
CA ARG A 121 16.56 0.58 -2.17
C ARG A 121 17.69 1.52 -2.57
N ASP A 122 17.47 2.31 -3.61
CA ASP A 122 18.50 3.13 -4.27
C ASP A 122 18.28 4.64 -4.08
N GLY A 123 17.40 5.04 -3.14
CA GLY A 123 17.04 6.44 -2.90
C GLY A 123 15.54 6.64 -2.71
N MET A 124 15.06 7.87 -2.89
CA MET A 124 13.62 8.15 -2.79
C MET A 124 12.90 7.82 -4.10
N GLU A 125 11.84 7.03 -3.99
CA GLU A 125 10.93 6.72 -5.07
C GLU A 125 9.76 7.69 -5.00
N THR A 126 9.58 8.49 -6.07
CA THR A 126 8.47 9.43 -6.16
C THR A 126 7.41 8.88 -7.10
N PHE A 127 6.18 8.85 -6.59
CA PHE A 127 5.00 8.35 -7.25
C PHE A 127 4.07 9.52 -7.55
N LEU A 128 3.98 9.90 -8.82
CA LEU A 128 3.08 10.95 -9.27
C LEU A 128 1.73 10.34 -9.67
N LEU A 129 0.65 10.91 -9.12
CA LEU A 129 -0.72 10.55 -9.45
C LEU A 129 -1.21 11.46 -10.58
N GLU A 130 -0.67 11.24 -11.78
CA GLU A 130 -1.25 11.84 -12.98
C GLU A 130 -2.60 11.16 -13.26
N LEU A 131 -3.66 11.83 -12.84
CA LEU A 131 -4.96 11.55 -13.41
C LEU A 131 -4.89 12.04 -14.83
N PRO A 132 -5.18 11.19 -15.85
CA PRO A 132 -5.38 11.71 -17.18
C PRO A 132 -6.50 12.72 -17.02
N THR A 133 -6.14 14.01 -17.08
CA THR A 133 -7.11 15.04 -17.37
C THR A 133 -7.54 14.67 -18.77
N ILE A 134 -8.54 13.79 -18.90
CA ILE A 134 -9.23 13.55 -20.15
C ILE A 134 -9.98 14.85 -20.37
N ASN A 135 -9.23 15.86 -20.78
CA ASN A 135 -9.71 17.09 -21.35
C ASN A 135 -10.27 16.67 -22.70
N ARG A 136 -11.43 16.02 -22.66
CA ARG A 136 -12.29 15.70 -23.80
C ARG A 136 -12.92 16.96 -24.41
N ALA A 137 -12.31 18.12 -24.18
CA ALA A 137 -12.68 19.41 -24.76
C ALA A 137 -12.05 19.63 -26.15
N GLN A 138 -11.23 18.71 -26.67
CA GLN A 138 -10.65 18.84 -28.02
C GLN A 138 -11.33 18.02 -29.14
N SER A 139 -12.39 17.25 -28.86
CA SER A 139 -13.11 16.50 -29.91
C SER A 139 -14.46 17.15 -30.28
N SER A 140 -14.46 18.46 -30.51
CA SER A 140 -15.54 19.11 -31.28
C SER A 140 -15.07 20.42 -31.90
N LYS A 141 -13.93 20.40 -32.60
CA LYS A 141 -13.74 21.32 -33.72
C LYS A 141 -14.08 20.52 -34.98
N ARG A 142 -15.39 20.30 -35.16
CA ARG A 142 -15.94 19.78 -36.41
C ARG A 142 -15.50 20.78 -37.49
N VAL A 143 -14.57 20.34 -38.33
CA VAL A 143 -14.18 21.05 -39.54
C VAL A 143 -15.43 21.11 -40.41
N THR A 144 -16.18 22.20 -40.32
CA THR A 144 -17.09 22.62 -41.37
C THR A 144 -16.23 23.01 -42.56
N ARG A 145 -15.91 22.03 -43.41
CA ARG A 145 -15.53 22.31 -44.80
C ARG A 145 -16.78 22.90 -45.46
N GLY A 146 -16.75 24.21 -45.66
CA GLY A 146 -17.63 24.87 -46.60
C GLY A 146 -17.07 24.75 -48.01
N ALA A 147 -18.00 24.86 -48.97
CA ALA A 147 -17.88 24.93 -50.42
C ALA A 147 -17.56 23.61 -51.14
#